data_AF-A0A530YCQ8-F1
#
_entry.id   AF-A0A530YCQ8-F1
#
_cell.length_a   1.000
_cell.length_b   1.000
_cell.length_c   1.000
_cell.angle_alpha   90.00
_cell.angle_beta   90.00
_cell.angle_gamma   90.00
#
_symmetry.space_group_name_H-M   'P 1'
#
loop_
_entity.id
_entity.type
_entity.pdbx_description
1 polymer ?
#
loop_
_entity_poly.entity_id
_entity_poly.type
_entity_poly.pdbx_seq_one_letter_code
_entity_poly.pdbx_strand_id
1 'polypeptide(L)'
;MTETITIPLNKLDVDPKNVRKTYSAEGIKELAATIRADGYRLLQNLIVRKGDKKGRYFVTAGGRRRAALLLLAEAGEIAKDFPVECKQRQAEDATAISLTENLHEPMHPADQFEAFNALAQEGKAIADIAARFGTTET
;
A
#
# COMPACT_ATOMS: atom_id res chain seq x y z
N MET A 1 -5.43 -7.42 -19.99
CA MET A 1 -4.01 -7.66 -19.63
C MET A 1 -3.59 -6.70 -18.53
N THR A 2 -2.78 -7.13 -17.55
CA THR A 2 -2.13 -6.22 -16.59
C THR A 2 -0.75 -5.91 -17.10
N GLU A 3 -0.43 -4.64 -17.26
CA GLU A 3 0.94 -4.23 -17.50
C GLU A 3 1.51 -3.71 -16.17
N THR A 4 2.69 -4.18 -15.78
CA THR A 4 3.40 -3.62 -14.64
C THR A 4 4.29 -2.49 -15.16
N ILE A 5 4.13 -1.30 -14.61
CA ILE A 5 4.88 -0.11 -14.99
C ILE A 5 5.44 0.56 -13.74
N THR A 6 6.57 1.26 -13.89
CA THR A 6 7.15 2.05 -12.80
C THR A 6 6.78 3.51 -13.00
N ILE A 7 6.16 4.13 -11.98
CA ILE A 7 5.70 5.53 -12.02
C ILE A 7 6.34 6.28 -10.83
N PRO A 8 6.91 7.48 -11.04
CA PRO A 8 7.38 8.32 -9.94
C PRO A 8 6.23 8.72 -9.01
N LEU A 9 6.47 8.69 -7.69
CA LEU A 9 5.45 8.98 -6.67
C LEU A 9 4.72 10.33 -6.90
N ASN A 10 5.44 11.38 -7.27
CA ASN A 10 4.87 12.71 -7.57
C ASN A 10 3.97 12.77 -8.84
N LYS A 11 3.89 11.69 -9.63
CA LYS A 11 2.98 11.54 -10.77
C LYS A 11 1.73 10.71 -10.44
N LEU A 12 1.61 10.21 -9.21
CA LEU A 12 0.47 9.44 -8.74
C LEU A 12 -0.54 10.33 -8.01
N ASP A 13 -1.77 10.37 -8.51
CA ASP A 13 -2.90 11.09 -7.92
C ASP A 13 -3.93 10.13 -7.33
N VAL A 14 -4.75 10.63 -6.40
CA VAL A 14 -5.93 9.89 -5.93
C VAL A 14 -6.94 9.82 -7.08
N ASP A 15 -7.44 8.61 -7.38
CA ASP A 15 -8.53 8.46 -8.35
C ASP A 15 -9.85 9.03 -7.78
N PRO A 16 -10.51 9.98 -8.45
CA PRO A 16 -11.83 10.45 -8.04
C PRO A 16 -12.89 9.34 -7.96
N LYS A 17 -12.67 8.23 -8.70
CA LYS A 17 -13.53 7.04 -8.75
C LYS A 17 -13.23 6.02 -7.64
N ASN A 18 -12.22 6.24 -6.80
CA ASN A 18 -11.94 5.33 -5.69
C ASN A 18 -13.07 5.39 -4.65
N VAL A 19 -13.64 4.23 -4.32
CA VAL A 19 -14.76 4.12 -3.38
C VAL A 19 -14.33 4.36 -1.93
N ARG A 20 -13.07 4.07 -1.60
CA ARG A 20 -12.50 4.32 -0.26
C ARG A 20 -11.71 5.63 -0.25
N LYS A 21 -12.27 6.64 0.42
CA LYS A 21 -11.71 8.00 0.47
C LYS A 21 -11.11 8.39 1.81
N THR A 22 -11.47 7.67 2.87
CA THR A 22 -11.03 7.97 4.25
C THR A 22 -10.15 6.85 4.78
N TYR A 23 -9.05 7.24 5.40
CA TYR A 23 -8.07 6.35 6.04
C TYR A 23 -7.72 6.96 7.41
N SER A 24 -7.56 6.15 8.44
CA SER A 24 -7.08 6.64 9.75
C SER A 24 -5.62 7.07 9.64
N ALA A 25 -5.24 8.12 10.36
CA ALA A 25 -3.86 8.58 10.41
C ALA A 25 -2.94 7.51 11.01
N GLU A 26 -3.40 6.81 12.05
CA GLU A 26 -2.71 5.70 12.71
C GLU A 26 -2.46 4.56 11.71
N GLY A 27 -3.47 4.14 10.95
CA GLY A 27 -3.33 3.07 9.98
C GLY A 27 -2.44 3.43 8.78
N ILE A 28 -2.27 4.72 8.46
CA ILE A 28 -1.27 5.18 7.48
C ILE A 28 0.14 5.09 8.08
N LYS A 29 0.34 5.50 9.33
CA LYS A 29 1.64 5.44 10.03
C LYS A 29 2.11 4.00 10.22
N GLU A 30 1.21 3.11 10.65
CA GLU A 30 1.48 1.66 10.75
C GLU A 30 1.91 1.10 9.40
N LEU A 31 1.18 1.40 8.33
CA LEU A 31 1.53 0.91 7.00
C LEU A 31 2.86 1.50 6.49
N ALA A 32 3.16 2.76 6.80
CA ALA A 32 4.45 3.36 6.48
C ALA A 32 5.60 2.65 7.21
N ALA A 33 5.39 2.24 8.47
CA ALA A 33 6.36 1.42 9.21
C ALA A 33 6.56 0.04 8.57
N THR A 34 5.49 -0.64 8.16
CA THR A 34 5.58 -1.89 7.40
C THR A 34 6.38 -1.72 6.10
N ILE A 35 6.10 -0.68 5.32
CA ILE A 35 6.79 -0.41 4.05
C ILE A 35 8.28 -0.12 4.30
N ARG A 36 8.59 0.66 5.35
CA ARG A 36 9.98 0.93 5.77
C ARG A 36 10.72 -0.36 6.13
N ALA A 37 10.09 -1.22 6.94
CA ALA A 37 10.66 -2.50 7.35
C ALA A 37 10.92 -3.46 6.17
N ASP A 38 10.17 -3.31 5.07
CA ASP A 38 10.34 -4.08 3.84
C ASP A 38 11.28 -3.40 2.81
N GLY A 39 12.10 -2.44 3.25
CA GLY A 39 13.07 -1.75 2.40
C GLY A 39 12.42 -0.77 1.42
N TYR A 40 11.33 -0.11 1.83
CA TYR A 40 10.54 0.85 1.05
C TYR A 40 9.83 0.24 -0.18
N ARG A 41 9.68 -1.09 -0.21
CA ARG A 41 8.99 -1.80 -1.27
C ARG A 41 7.52 -2.02 -0.93
N LEU A 42 6.67 -2.02 -1.96
CA LEU A 42 5.28 -2.41 -1.81
C LEU A 42 5.15 -3.91 -2.09
N LEU A 43 4.70 -4.68 -1.08
CA LEU A 43 4.34 -6.09 -1.28
C LEU A 43 3.14 -6.25 -2.22
N GLN A 44 2.19 -5.31 -2.14
CA GLN A 44 1.07 -5.22 -3.05
C GLN A 44 1.21 -3.94 -3.88
N ASN A 45 1.41 -4.10 -5.18
CA ASN A 45 1.53 -2.96 -6.12
C ASN A 45 0.23 -2.16 -6.18
N LEU A 46 0.37 -0.85 -6.40
CA LEU A 46 -0.78 0.04 -6.64
C LEU A 46 -1.46 -0.35 -7.94
N ILE A 47 -2.79 -0.22 -8.01
CA ILE A 47 -3.52 -0.34 -9.28
C ILE A 47 -3.80 1.05 -9.79
N VAL A 48 -3.41 1.31 -11.03
CA VAL A 48 -3.48 2.64 -11.64
C VAL A 48 -4.19 2.63 -12.98
N ARG A 49 -4.76 3.77 -13.34
CA ARG A 49 -5.19 4.08 -14.71
C ARG A 49 -4.52 5.38 -15.16
N LYS A 50 -4.51 5.63 -16.48
CA LYS A 50 -4.05 6.91 -17.01
C LYS A 50 -4.86 8.07 -16.40
N GLY A 51 -4.15 9.12 -15.99
CA GLY A 51 -4.72 10.35 -15.51
C GLY A 51 -5.13 11.28 -16.66
N ASP A 52 -5.86 12.34 -16.31
CA ASP A 52 -6.38 13.29 -17.31
C ASP A 52 -5.25 14.13 -17.94
N LYS A 53 -4.15 14.32 -17.21
CA LYS A 53 -2.95 15.02 -17.67
C LYS A 53 -1.92 14.02 -18.16
N LYS A 54 -1.28 14.32 -19.31
CA LYS A 54 -0.21 13.50 -19.89
C LYS A 54 0.89 13.22 -18.86
N GLY A 55 1.23 11.94 -18.68
CA GLY A 55 2.27 11.49 -17.75
C GLY A 55 1.85 11.50 -16.27
N ARG A 56 0.56 11.67 -15.96
CA ARG A 56 0.00 11.46 -14.62
C ARG A 56 -0.89 10.23 -14.60
N TYR A 57 -1.02 9.61 -13.43
CA TYR A 57 -1.77 8.38 -13.23
C TYR A 57 -2.64 8.49 -11.98
N PHE A 58 -3.85 7.96 -12.06
CA PHE A 58 -4.74 7.86 -10.91
C PHE A 58 -4.59 6.51 -10.23
N VAL A 59 -4.46 6.50 -8.90
CA VAL A 59 -4.44 5.32 -8.06
C VAL A 59 -5.86 4.88 -7.73
N THR A 60 -6.31 3.87 -8.45
CA THR A 60 -7.65 3.29 -8.37
C THR A 60 -7.80 2.32 -7.20
N ALA A 61 -6.72 1.61 -6.83
CA ALA A 61 -6.65 0.76 -5.64
C ALA A 61 -5.28 0.86 -4.96
N GLY A 62 -5.26 0.73 -3.64
CA GLY A 62 -4.07 0.98 -2.82
C GLY A 62 -3.89 2.42 -2.34
N GLY A 63 -4.99 3.18 -2.17
CA GLY A 63 -4.92 4.57 -1.69
C GLY A 63 -4.19 4.73 -0.35
N ARG A 64 -4.37 3.80 0.60
CA ARG A 64 -3.63 3.78 1.88
C ARG A 64 -2.12 3.60 1.66
N ARG A 65 -1.71 2.72 0.74
CA ARG A 65 -0.31 2.49 0.37
C ARG A 65 0.32 3.74 -0.27
N ARG A 66 -0.40 4.42 -1.17
CA ARG A 66 0.02 5.73 -1.70
C ARG A 66 0.21 6.77 -0.59
N ALA A 67 -0.73 6.86 0.35
CA ALA A 67 -0.65 7.81 1.46
C ALA A 67 0.55 7.52 2.38
N ALA A 68 0.83 6.25 2.66
CA ALA A 68 2.01 5.84 3.42
C ALA A 68 3.33 6.20 2.72
N LEU A 69 3.43 6.00 1.40
CA LEU A 69 4.59 6.45 0.62
C LEU A 69 4.76 7.98 0.64
N LEU A 70 3.66 8.73 0.55
CA LEU A 70 3.72 10.19 0.66
C LEU A 70 4.19 10.64 2.05
N LEU A 71 3.75 9.97 3.11
CA LEU A 71 4.22 10.23 4.48
C LEU A 71 5.73 10.00 4.61
N LEU A 72 6.25 8.90 4.06
CA LEU A 72 7.68 8.60 4.03
C LEU A 72 8.47 9.64 3.22
N ALA A 73 7.92 10.12 2.11
CA ALA A 73 8.54 11.16 1.30
C ALA A 73 8.55 12.53 1.99
N GLU A 74 7.49 12.84 2.75
CA GLU A 74 7.39 14.05 3.57
C GLU A 74 8.38 14.02 4.74
N ALA A 75 8.60 12.85 5.33
CA ALA A 75 9.64 12.62 6.34
C ALA A 75 11.07 12.64 5.77
N GLY A 76 11.24 12.73 4.45
CA GLY A 76 12.54 12.76 3.79
C GLY A 76 13.25 11.40 3.68
N GLU A 77 12.55 10.30 4.00
CA GLU A 77 13.11 8.95 3.97
C GLU A 77 13.19 8.38 2.55
N ILE A 78 12.30 8.83 1.66
CA ILE A 78 12.33 8.53 0.23
C ILE A 78 12.19 9.81 -0.59
N ALA A 79 12.66 9.78 -1.84
CA ALA A 79 12.53 10.93 -2.74
C ALA A 79 11.08 11.17 -3.18
N LYS A 80 10.72 12.41 -3.51
CA LYS A 80 9.36 12.75 -4.00
C LYS A 80 9.02 12.07 -5.33
N ASP A 81 10.04 11.72 -6.11
CA ASP A 81 9.95 11.00 -7.38
C ASP A 81 10.32 9.52 -7.25
N PHE A 82 10.31 8.97 -6.03
CA PHE A 82 10.59 7.56 -5.75
C PHE A 82 9.86 6.64 -6.74
N PRO A 83 10.55 5.69 -7.38
CA PRO A 83 9.97 4.80 -8.38
C PRO A 83 8.99 3.81 -7.72
N VAL A 84 7.72 3.87 -8.11
CA VAL A 84 6.68 2.98 -7.57
C VAL A 84 6.22 2.00 -8.65
N GLU A 85 6.37 0.71 -8.38
CA GLU A 85 5.80 -0.33 -9.23
C GLU A 85 4.27 -0.35 -9.12
N CYS A 86 3.61 -0.23 -10.28
CA CYS A 86 2.17 -0.12 -10.40
C CYS A 86 1.65 -1.11 -11.43
N LYS A 87 0.45 -1.63 -11.22
CA LYS A 87 -0.31 -2.42 -12.18
C LYS A 87 -1.26 -1.50 -12.94
N GLN A 88 -0.98 -1.22 -14.21
CA GLN A 88 -1.83 -0.39 -15.05
C GLN A 88 -3.06 -1.17 -15.55
N ARG A 89 -4.21 -0.51 -15.49
CA ARG A 89 -5.52 -0.98 -15.95
C ARG A 89 -6.19 0.05 -16.87
N GLN A 90 -7.10 -0.46 -17.69
CA GLN A 90 -8.03 0.30 -18.50
C GLN A 90 -9.01 1.08 -17.58
N ALA A 91 -9.53 2.21 -18.06
CA ALA A 91 -10.32 3.12 -17.22
C ALA A 91 -11.75 2.63 -16.98
N GLU A 92 -12.25 1.77 -17.86
CA GLU A 92 -13.61 1.20 -17.88
C GLU A 92 -13.86 0.30 -16.66
N ASP A 93 -12.82 -0.30 -16.10
CA ASP A 93 -12.91 -1.24 -14.98
C ASP A 93 -12.70 -0.59 -13.60
N ALA A 94 -12.46 0.72 -13.54
CA ALA A 94 -11.90 1.36 -12.34
C ALA A 94 -12.76 1.18 -11.08
N THR A 95 -14.08 1.38 -11.18
CA THR A 95 -15.01 1.26 -10.04
C THR A 95 -15.15 -0.20 -9.59
N ALA A 96 -15.29 -1.13 -10.54
CA ALA A 96 -15.41 -2.56 -10.24
C ALA A 96 -14.14 -3.10 -9.57
N ILE A 97 -12.96 -2.72 -10.09
CA ILE A 97 -11.66 -3.07 -9.50
C ILE A 97 -11.54 -2.50 -8.08
N SER A 98 -11.89 -1.23 -7.89
CA SER A 98 -11.83 -0.58 -6.58
C SER A 98 -12.75 -1.29 -5.58
N LEU A 99 -13.96 -1.68 -5.99
CA LEU A 99 -14.90 -2.41 -5.15
C LEU A 99 -14.38 -3.81 -4.81
N THR A 100 -13.98 -4.61 -5.81
CA THR A 100 -13.47 -5.97 -5.60
C THR A 100 -12.22 -5.99 -4.73
N GLU A 101 -11.30 -5.03 -4.88
CA GLU A 101 -10.10 -4.96 -4.03
C GLU A 101 -10.43 -4.61 -2.59
N ASN A 102 -11.42 -3.76 -2.35
CA ASN A 102 -11.81 -3.33 -1.00
C ASN A 102 -12.77 -4.29 -0.29
N LEU A 103 -13.37 -5.25 -1.00
CA LEU A 103 -14.22 -6.31 -0.42
C LEU A 103 -13.44 -7.45 0.23
N HIS A 104 -12.10 -7.39 0.28
CA HIS A 104 -11.29 -8.45 0.90
C HIS A 104 -11.59 -8.59 2.39
N GLU A 105 -11.80 -9.84 2.84
CA GLU A 105 -11.96 -10.15 4.25
C GLU A 105 -10.60 -10.11 4.97
N PRO A 106 -10.54 -9.56 6.20
CA PRO A 106 -9.35 -9.62 7.01
C PRO A 106 -9.00 -11.07 7.39
N MET A 107 -7.71 -11.34 7.59
CA MET A 107 -7.24 -12.66 8.05
C MET A 107 -7.89 -13.04 9.39
N HIS A 108 -8.22 -14.32 9.55
CA HIS A 108 -8.79 -14.81 10.80
C HIS A 108 -7.77 -14.68 11.95
N PRO A 109 -8.16 -14.25 13.16
CA PRO A 109 -7.22 -14.00 14.25
C PRO A 109 -6.35 -15.20 14.65
N ALA A 110 -6.90 -16.43 14.56
CA ALA A 110 -6.14 -17.65 14.85
C ALA A 110 -4.98 -17.86 13.85
N ASP A 111 -5.25 -17.67 12.55
CA ASP A 111 -4.24 -17.80 11.50
C ASP A 111 -3.15 -16.73 11.65
N GLN A 112 -3.54 -15.53 12.08
CA GLN A 112 -2.59 -14.44 12.36
C GLN A 112 -1.67 -14.80 13.53
N PHE A 113 -2.21 -15.39 14.61
CA PHE A 113 -1.41 -15.86 15.74
C PHE A 113 -0.42 -16.94 15.32
N GLU A 114 -0.85 -17.93 14.55
CA GLU A 114 0.02 -18.99 14.04
C GLU A 114 1.15 -18.42 13.18
N ALA A 115 0.86 -17.45 12.31
CA ALA A 115 1.85 -16.76 11.50
C ALA A 115 2.87 -15.97 12.34
N PHE A 116 2.43 -15.24 13.37
CA PHE A 116 3.34 -14.51 14.27
C PHE A 116 4.19 -15.45 15.11
N ASN A 117 3.63 -16.55 15.61
CA ASN A 117 4.36 -17.58 16.35
C ASN A 117 5.44 -18.24 15.47
N ALA A 118 5.13 -18.54 14.20
CA ALA A 118 6.11 -19.07 13.26
C ALA A 118 7.30 -18.09 13.05
N LEU A 119 7.02 -16.80 12.89
CA LEU A 119 8.07 -15.77 12.77
C LEU A 119 8.93 -15.65 14.04
N ALA A 120 8.33 -15.79 15.22
CA ALA A 120 9.07 -15.79 16.48
C ALA A 120 9.94 -17.05 16.63
N GLN A 121 9.45 -18.22 16.19
CA GLN A 121 10.22 -19.47 16.16
C GLN A 121 11.39 -19.42 15.16
N GLU A 122 11.28 -18.64 14.09
CA GLU A 122 12.38 -18.31 13.18
C GLU A 122 13.44 -17.36 13.80
N GLY A 123 13.24 -16.93 15.04
CA GLY A 123 14.17 -16.09 15.79
C GLY A 123 13.99 -14.58 15.57
N LYS A 124 12.90 -14.14 14.95
CA LYS A 124 12.59 -12.69 14.85
C LYS A 124 12.12 -12.17 16.20
N ALA A 125 12.63 -11.00 16.60
CA ALA A 125 12.19 -10.37 17.83
C ALA A 125 10.70 -9.98 17.75
N ILE A 126 9.97 -10.12 18.85
CA ILE A 126 8.55 -9.76 18.93
C ILE A 126 8.34 -8.29 18.55
N ALA A 127 9.24 -7.40 18.98
CA ALA A 127 9.25 -5.99 18.61
C ALA A 127 9.35 -5.77 17.10
N ASP A 128 10.19 -6.53 16.40
CA ASP A 128 10.37 -6.41 14.95
C ASP A 128 9.14 -6.96 14.20
N ILE A 129 8.51 -8.02 14.71
CA ILE A 129 7.27 -8.56 14.18
C ILE A 129 6.15 -7.51 14.35
N ALA A 130 6.00 -6.97 15.56
CA ALA A 130 5.01 -5.95 15.88
C ALA A 130 5.16 -4.70 14.99
N ALA A 131 6.40 -4.19 14.86
CA ALA A 131 6.72 -3.06 13.99
C ALA A 131 6.46 -3.36 12.51
N ARG A 132 6.77 -4.58 12.05
CA ARG A 132 6.57 -4.97 10.65
C ARG A 132 5.09 -5.10 10.28
N PHE A 133 4.24 -5.58 11.18
CA PHE A 133 2.82 -5.80 10.90
C PHE A 133 1.90 -4.70 11.44
N GLY A 134 2.45 -3.65 12.07
CA GLY A 134 1.68 -2.53 12.60
C GLY A 134 0.75 -2.94 13.73
N THR A 135 1.20 -3.86 14.59
CA THR A 135 0.45 -4.33 15.78
C THR A 135 1.20 -3.94 17.06
N THR A 136 0.52 -4.01 18.20
CA THR A 136 1.11 -3.78 19.52
C THR A 136 1.76 -5.05 20.08
N GLU A 137 2.81 -4.89 20.89
CA GLU A 137 3.36 -5.96 21.72
C GLU A 137 2.39 -6.25 22.87
N THR A 138 1.63 -7.34 22.78
CA THR A 138 0.76 -7.84 23.87
C THR A 138 0.76 -9.34 23.89
#